data_AF-A0A554L0K5-F1
#
_entry.id   AF-A0A554L0K5-F1
#
_cell.length_a   1.000
_cell.length_b   1.000
_cell.length_c   1.000
_cell.angle_alpha   90.00
_cell.angle_beta   90.00
_cell.angle_gamma   90.00
#
_symmetry.space_group_name_H-M   'P 1'
#
loop_
_entity.id
_entity.type
_entity.pdbx_description
1 polymer ?
#
loop_
_entity_poly.entity_id
_entity_poly.type
_entity_poly.pdbx_seq_one_letter_code
_entity_poly.pdbx_strand_id
1 'polypeptide(L)'
;MHRSPYGFVRTDIWREGDYLDLWSVPHVLSGIAVALGLYVLNFRTISAFIIAFLVFVMYEMFEVIAKIEETRMNRTLDIVVGMASFAPAFLFSSYFTYYELVLAFAGITIADGVLSFFGWRESQKAAVWEAKMHHEFIEQRAKMKERREKLKGRFRKDRYRMKKVVQRIEQGIEQAESNFSK
;
A
#
# COMPACT_ATOMS: atom_id res chain seq x y z
N MET A 1 3.34 -0.56 -12.68
CA MET A 1 2.22 -1.51 -12.43
C MET A 1 2.71 -2.72 -11.66
N HIS A 2 2.61 -2.70 -10.33
CA HIS A 2 2.76 -3.91 -9.53
C HIS A 2 1.34 -4.39 -9.17
N ARG A 3 0.71 -5.11 -10.11
CA ARG A 3 -0.53 -5.82 -9.79
C ARG A 3 -0.15 -6.93 -8.82
N SER A 4 -0.61 -6.83 -7.58
CA SER A 4 -0.76 -8.01 -6.72
C SER A 4 -1.40 -9.12 -7.57
N PRO A 5 -0.85 -10.35 -7.63
CA PRO A 5 -1.40 -11.43 -8.44
C PRO A 5 -2.83 -11.84 -8.05
N TYR A 6 -3.43 -11.20 -7.04
CA TYR A 6 -4.62 -11.68 -6.35
C TYR A 6 -5.77 -10.66 -6.25
N GLY A 7 -5.69 -9.53 -6.97
CA GLY A 7 -6.88 -8.71 -7.27
C GLY A 7 -7.70 -8.23 -6.06
N PHE A 8 -7.08 -8.03 -4.89
CA PHE A 8 -7.77 -7.42 -3.76
C PHE A 8 -7.86 -5.90 -4.01
N VAL A 9 -8.99 -5.47 -4.58
CA VAL A 9 -9.34 -4.07 -4.72
C VAL A 9 -9.97 -3.64 -3.40
N ARG A 10 -9.14 -3.15 -2.46
CA ARG A 10 -9.66 -2.39 -1.32
C ARG A 10 -10.46 -1.20 -1.85
N THR A 11 -11.68 -1.03 -1.35
CA THR A 11 -12.66 0.00 -1.75
C THR A 11 -12.76 1.12 -0.70
N ASP A 12 -11.67 1.38 -0.01
CA ASP A 12 -11.52 2.49 0.91
C ASP A 12 -11.41 3.79 0.11
N ILE A 13 -12.23 4.79 0.45
CA ILE A 13 -12.17 6.15 -0.13
C ILE A 13 -10.80 6.81 0.06
N TRP A 14 -10.01 6.25 0.98
CA TRP A 14 -8.68 6.65 1.37
C TRP A 14 -7.57 5.96 0.57
N ARG A 15 -7.91 5.11 -0.43
CA ARG A 15 -6.92 4.38 -1.21
C ARG A 15 -6.59 5.02 -2.55
N GLU A 16 -5.27 5.26 -2.71
CA GLU A 16 -4.41 5.22 -3.89
C GLU A 16 -5.11 5.12 -5.25
N GLY A 17 -5.38 6.28 -5.84
CA GLY A 17 -5.21 6.44 -7.28
C GLY A 17 -3.73 6.49 -7.62
N ASP A 18 -3.34 6.16 -8.85
CA ASP A 18 -1.93 6.23 -9.31
C ASP A 18 -1.33 7.66 -9.27
N TYR A 19 -2.14 8.69 -8.96
CA TYR A 19 -1.74 10.11 -9.08
C TYR A 19 -2.31 11.06 -8.01
N LEU A 20 -3.57 10.91 -7.61
CA LEU A 20 -4.21 11.75 -6.59
C LEU A 20 -5.19 10.89 -5.81
N ASP A 21 -5.05 10.90 -4.49
CA ASP A 21 -5.95 10.25 -3.57
C ASP A 21 -6.52 11.27 -2.57
N LEU A 22 -7.28 10.79 -1.59
CA LEU A 22 -7.84 11.65 -0.56
C LEU A 22 -6.75 12.19 0.39
N TRP A 23 -5.55 11.60 0.38
CA TRP A 23 -4.39 12.02 1.18
C TRP A 23 -3.79 13.33 0.66
N SER A 24 -3.94 13.60 -0.64
CA SER A 24 -3.57 14.89 -1.22
C SER A 24 -4.38 16.08 -0.65
N VAL A 25 -5.53 15.87 0.00
CA VAL A 25 -6.33 16.96 0.61
C VAL A 25 -5.65 17.57 1.83
N PRO A 26 -5.21 16.79 2.85
CA PRO A 26 -4.30 17.28 3.89
C PRO A 26 -3.07 18.03 3.34
N HIS A 27 -2.45 17.54 2.26
CA HIS A 27 -1.32 18.22 1.63
C HIS A 27 -1.67 19.59 1.04
N VAL A 28 -2.87 19.74 0.46
CA VAL A 28 -3.38 21.05 0.04
C VAL A 28 -3.57 21.98 1.24
N LEU A 29 -4.20 21.50 2.31
CA LEU A 29 -4.52 22.34 3.47
C LEU A 29 -3.26 22.74 4.24
N SER A 30 -2.33 21.81 4.44
CA SER A 30 -1.02 22.09 5.04
C SER A 30 -0.22 23.07 4.18
N GLY A 31 -0.29 22.97 2.85
CA GLY A 31 0.29 23.95 1.93
C GLY A 31 -0.20 25.38 2.19
N ILE A 32 -1.52 25.54 2.33
CA ILE A 32 -2.13 26.84 2.66
C ILE A 32 -1.76 27.28 4.09
N ALA A 33 -1.79 26.39 5.08
CA ALA A 33 -1.45 26.71 6.46
C ALA A 33 0.00 27.19 6.59
N VAL A 34 0.95 26.51 5.95
CA VAL A 34 2.36 26.90 5.91
C VAL A 34 2.53 28.25 5.22
N ALA A 35 1.81 28.51 4.13
CA ALA A 35 1.82 29.81 3.45
C ALA A 35 1.39 30.95 4.38
N LEU A 36 0.23 30.81 5.01
CA LEU A 36 -0.30 31.83 5.93
C LEU A 36 0.63 32.03 7.13
N GLY A 37 1.16 30.94 7.70
CA GLY A 37 2.10 30.99 8.82
C GLY A 37 3.40 31.73 8.46
N LEU A 38 4.03 31.39 7.33
CA LEU A 38 5.26 32.05 6.88
C LEU A 38 5.03 33.51 6.49
N TYR A 39 3.85 33.83 5.93
CA TYR A 39 3.48 35.21 5.61
C TYR A 39 3.32 36.06 6.88
N VAL A 40 2.59 35.56 7.88
CA VAL A 40 2.40 36.23 9.18
C VAL A 40 3.73 36.43 9.92
N LEU A 41 4.66 35.48 9.78
CA LEU A 41 6.02 35.59 10.32
C LEU A 41 6.94 36.52 9.50
N ASN A 42 6.42 37.18 8.46
CA ASN A 42 7.13 38.12 7.60
C ASN A 42 8.37 37.53 6.90
N PHE A 43 8.33 36.25 6.54
CA PHE A 43 9.39 35.67 5.70
C PHE A 43 9.36 36.27 4.29
N ARG A 44 10.55 36.51 3.73
CA ARG A 44 10.68 36.95 2.33
C ARG A 44 10.28 35.81 1.40
N THR A 45 9.79 36.13 0.20
CA THR A 45 9.28 35.16 -0.77
C THR A 45 10.25 34.00 -1.02
N ILE A 46 11.51 34.26 -1.36
CA ILE A 46 12.49 33.20 -1.64
C ILE A 46 12.70 32.29 -0.42
N SER A 47 12.90 32.87 0.76
CA SER A 47 13.05 32.09 2.00
C SER A 47 11.80 31.28 2.32
N ALA A 48 10.60 31.84 2.10
CA ALA A 48 9.35 31.15 2.39
C ALA A 48 9.16 29.92 1.49
N PHE A 49 9.46 30.02 0.19
CA PHE A 49 9.40 28.89 -0.74
C PHE A 49 10.42 27.80 -0.40
N ILE A 50 11.65 28.17 -0.01
CA ILE A 50 12.68 27.20 0.41
C ILE A 50 12.22 26.48 1.69
N ILE A 51 11.75 27.23 2.69
CA ILE A 51 11.28 26.65 3.96
C ILE A 51 10.09 25.73 3.72
N ALA A 52 9.09 26.16 2.93
CA ALA A 52 7.91 25.35 2.62
C ALA A 52 8.30 24.04 1.93
N PHE A 53 9.17 24.10 0.92
CA PHE A 53 9.65 22.90 0.24
C PHE A 53 10.34 21.92 1.20
N LEU A 54 11.22 22.43 2.08
CA LEU A 54 11.88 21.61 3.08
C LEU A 54 10.88 21.00 4.09
N VAL A 55 9.88 21.77 4.51
CA VAL A 55 8.83 21.29 5.42
C VAL A 55 8.03 20.15 4.78
N PHE A 56 7.61 20.27 3.52
CA PHE A 56 6.87 19.19 2.84
C PHE A 56 7.74 17.95 2.61
N VAL A 57 9.03 18.12 2.26
CA VAL A 57 9.96 16.98 2.19
C VAL A 57 10.12 16.31 3.55
N MET A 58 10.25 17.09 4.64
CA MET A 58 10.34 16.55 6.00
C MET A 58 9.06 15.81 6.41
N TYR A 59 7.90 16.33 6.02
CA TYR A 59 6.61 15.69 6.27
C TYR A 59 6.51 14.34 5.55
N GLU A 60 6.87 14.28 4.26
CA GLU A 60 6.95 13.01 3.53
C GLU A 60 7.91 12.01 4.17
N MET A 61 9.08 12.48 4.64
CA MET A 61 10.03 11.63 5.35
C MET A 61 9.46 11.09 6.68
N PHE A 62 8.68 11.91 7.39
CA PHE A 62 7.93 11.44 8.56
C PHE A 62 6.96 10.32 8.18
N GLU A 63 6.25 10.43 7.07
CA GLU A 63 5.32 9.38 6.60
C GLU A 63 6.04 8.08 6.20
N VAL A 64 7.26 8.18 5.63
CA VAL A 64 8.13 7.00 5.42
C VAL A 64 8.42 6.31 6.76
N ILE A 65 8.83 7.08 7.77
CA ILE A 65 9.20 6.55 9.09
C ILE A 65 7.98 5.93 9.78
N ALA A 66 6.81 6.56 9.61
CA ALA A 66 5.52 6.08 10.09
C ALA A 66 5.01 4.82 9.38
N LYS A 67 5.67 4.39 8.30
CA LYS A 67 5.26 3.25 7.45
C LYS A 67 3.85 3.44 6.88
N ILE A 68 3.49 4.66 6.51
CA ILE A 68 2.33 4.90 5.65
C ILE A 68 2.73 4.39 4.26
N GLU A 69 2.15 3.27 3.84
CA GLU A 69 2.49 2.64 2.56
C GLU A 69 1.90 3.46 1.41
N GLU A 70 2.79 4.08 0.63
CA GLU A 70 2.45 4.81 -0.58
C GLU A 70 3.52 4.61 -1.64
N THR A 71 3.12 4.69 -2.91
CA THR A 71 4.07 4.64 -4.02
C THR A 71 5.01 5.86 -3.99
N ARG A 72 6.24 5.69 -4.48
CA ARG A 72 7.20 6.81 -4.59
C ARG A 72 6.68 8.00 -5.41
N MET A 73 5.80 7.72 -6.38
CA MET A 73 5.19 8.75 -7.21
C MET A 73 4.18 9.57 -6.42
N ASN A 74 3.33 8.94 -5.60
CA ASN A 74 2.34 9.63 -4.77
C ASN A 74 3.00 10.62 -3.82
N ARG A 75 4.01 10.16 -3.08
CA ARG A 75 4.83 11.00 -2.19
C ARG A 75 5.47 12.22 -2.88
N THR A 76 5.87 12.04 -4.15
CA THR A 76 6.41 13.17 -4.93
C THR A 76 5.30 14.14 -5.33
N LEU A 77 4.14 13.60 -5.70
CA LEU A 77 2.96 14.40 -6.04
C LEU A 77 2.44 15.16 -4.81
N ASP A 78 2.51 14.60 -3.62
CA ASP A 78 2.10 15.27 -2.39
C ASP A 78 2.97 16.49 -2.07
N ILE A 79 4.30 16.40 -2.26
CA ILE A 79 5.17 17.58 -2.20
C ILE A 79 4.77 18.62 -3.25
N VAL A 80 4.48 18.18 -4.48
CA VAL A 80 4.07 19.08 -5.57
C VAL A 80 2.73 19.74 -5.26
N VAL A 81 1.77 19.00 -4.72
CA VAL A 81 0.44 19.48 -4.32
C VAL A 81 0.54 20.46 -3.15
N GLY A 82 1.36 20.16 -2.15
CA GLY A 82 1.68 21.07 -1.05
C GLY A 82 2.30 22.38 -1.56
N MET A 83 3.26 22.30 -2.48
CA MET A 83 3.85 23.49 -3.10
C MET A 83 2.85 24.25 -4.00
N ALA A 84 2.01 23.54 -4.74
CA ALA A 84 1.04 24.13 -5.67
C ALA A 84 -0.09 24.87 -4.93
N SER A 85 -0.43 24.46 -3.72
CA SER A 85 -1.38 25.15 -2.85
C SER A 85 -0.71 26.26 -2.03
N PHE A 86 0.52 26.04 -1.55
CA PHE A 86 1.34 27.03 -0.87
C PHE A 86 1.57 28.29 -1.72
N ALA A 87 2.01 28.13 -2.97
CA ALA A 87 2.43 29.24 -3.82
C ALA A 87 1.34 30.32 -4.00
N PRO A 88 0.11 30.00 -4.47
CA PRO A 88 -0.95 31.00 -4.57
C PRO A 88 -1.37 31.52 -3.20
N ALA A 89 -1.49 30.67 -2.17
CA ALA A 89 -1.86 31.12 -0.84
C ALA A 89 -0.89 32.19 -0.28
N PHE A 90 0.41 31.97 -0.44
CA PHE A 90 1.44 32.91 0.02
C PHE A 90 1.42 34.21 -0.80
N LEU A 91 1.34 34.10 -2.13
CA LEU A 91 1.35 35.27 -3.03
C LEU A 91 0.09 36.14 -2.89
N PHE A 92 -1.06 35.54 -2.58
CA PHE A 92 -2.31 36.28 -2.37
C PHE A 92 -2.53 36.74 -0.93
N SER A 93 -1.68 36.34 0.02
CA SER A 93 -1.85 36.70 1.44
C SER A 93 -1.85 38.23 1.68
N SER A 94 -1.18 39.00 0.83
CA SER A 94 -1.14 40.48 0.94
C SER A 94 -2.44 41.19 0.63
N TYR A 95 -3.43 40.51 0.05
CA TYR A 95 -4.75 41.09 -0.24
C TYR A 95 -5.70 41.02 0.96
N PHE A 96 -5.32 40.31 2.02
CA PHE A 96 -6.14 40.11 3.20
C PHE A 96 -5.61 40.91 4.39
N THR A 97 -6.51 41.25 5.30
CA THR A 97 -6.14 41.87 6.58
C THR A 97 -5.49 40.85 7.51
N TYR A 98 -4.73 41.33 8.50
CA TYR A 98 -4.12 40.47 9.50
C TYR A 98 -5.13 39.57 10.23
N TYR A 99 -6.31 40.11 10.58
CA TYR A 99 -7.36 39.35 11.25
C TYR A 99 -7.92 38.23 10.38
N GLU A 100 -8.15 38.49 9.09
CA GLU A 100 -8.62 37.48 8.13
C GLU A 100 -7.59 36.37 7.96
N LEU A 101 -6.30 36.72 7.86
CA LEU A 101 -5.21 35.76 7.75
C LEU A 101 -5.11 34.85 8.98
N VAL A 102 -5.22 35.41 10.19
CA VAL A 102 -5.18 34.63 11.44
C VAL A 102 -6.39 33.70 11.57
N LEU A 103 -7.59 34.19 11.22
CA LEU A 103 -8.80 33.35 11.24
C LEU A 103 -8.72 32.23 10.20
N ALA A 104 -8.27 32.54 8.98
CA ALA A 104 -8.08 31.54 7.94
C ALA A 104 -7.02 30.51 8.34
N PHE A 105 -5.88 30.95 8.87
CA PHE A 105 -4.82 30.07 9.37
C PHE A 105 -5.33 29.13 10.45
N ALA A 106 -6.05 29.64 11.44
CA ALA A 106 -6.63 28.82 12.51
C ALA A 106 -7.64 27.80 11.97
N GLY A 107 -8.58 28.25 11.12
CA GLY A 107 -9.60 27.38 10.53
C GLY A 107 -9.02 26.27 9.66
N ILE A 108 -8.06 26.61 8.80
CA ILE A 108 -7.41 25.65 7.90
C ILE A 108 -6.54 24.67 8.70
N THR A 109 -5.78 25.14 9.68
CA THR A 109 -4.96 24.26 10.54
C THR A 109 -5.82 23.28 11.33
N ILE A 110 -6.98 23.71 11.83
CA ILE A 110 -7.93 22.82 12.51
C ILE A 110 -8.49 21.79 11.53
N ALA A 111 -8.93 22.20 10.35
CA ALA A 111 -9.46 21.30 9.34
C ALA A 111 -8.41 20.26 8.90
N ASP A 112 -7.18 20.72 8.65
CA ASP A 112 -6.03 19.88 8.31
C ASP A 112 -5.73 18.86 9.40
N GLY A 113 -5.63 19.30 10.65
CA GLY A 113 -5.39 18.41 11.79
C GLY A 113 -6.49 17.36 11.98
N VAL A 114 -7.76 17.72 11.77
CA VAL A 114 -8.89 16.78 11.85
C VAL A 114 -8.80 15.75 10.72
N LEU A 115 -8.56 16.17 9.48
CA LEU A 115 -8.47 15.26 8.33
C LEU A 115 -7.25 14.34 8.45
N SER A 116 -6.09 14.90 8.81
CA SER A 116 -4.86 14.14 9.05
C SER A 116 -5.03 13.11 10.16
N PHE A 117 -5.74 13.44 11.25
CA PHE A 117 -6.04 12.49 12.33
C PHE A 117 -6.91 11.32 11.84
N PHE A 118 -7.97 11.61 11.08
CA PHE A 118 -8.83 10.54 10.54
C PHE A 118 -8.09 9.69 9.52
N GLY A 119 -7.36 10.32 8.61
CA GLY A 119 -6.53 9.64 7.63
C GLY A 119 -5.52 8.70 8.29
N TRP A 120 -4.77 9.20 9.27
CA TRP A 120 -3.82 8.39 10.04
C TRP A 120 -4.48 7.17 10.68
N ARG A 121 -5.65 7.36 11.32
CA ARG A 121 -6.38 6.27 11.97
C ARG A 121 -6.81 5.19 10.98
N GLU A 122 -7.26 5.56 9.80
CA GLU A 122 -7.63 4.59 8.76
C GLU A 122 -6.40 3.88 8.17
N SER A 123 -5.28 4.59 8.01
CA SER A 123 -3.98 4.00 7.61
C SER A 123 -3.45 2.98 8.63
N GLN A 124 -3.62 3.22 9.93
CA GLN A 124 -3.23 2.23 10.94
C GLN A 124 -4.10 0.96 10.90
N LYS A 125 -5.42 1.12 10.72
CA LYS A 125 -6.31 -0.05 10.56
C LYS A 125 -5.93 -0.86 9.32
N ALA A 126 -5.69 -0.17 8.22
CA ALA A 126 -5.24 -0.75 6.96
C ALA A 126 -4.04 -1.69 7.14
N ALA A 127 -2.98 -1.18 7.80
CA ALA A 127 -1.75 -1.93 8.03
C ALA A 127 -1.99 -3.21 8.86
N VAL A 128 -2.86 -3.15 9.88
CA VAL A 128 -3.21 -4.31 10.71
C VAL A 128 -3.96 -5.37 9.90
N TRP A 129 -4.93 -4.96 9.07
CA TRP A 129 -5.69 -5.87 8.23
C TRP A 129 -4.80 -6.55 7.18
N GLU A 130 -3.90 -5.81 6.58
CA GLU A 130 -2.95 -6.34 5.60
C GLU A 130 -1.98 -7.35 6.21
N ALA A 131 -1.43 -7.05 7.39
CA ALA A 131 -0.58 -7.98 8.13
C ALA A 131 -1.31 -9.31 8.45
N LYS A 132 -2.59 -9.22 8.85
CA LYS A 132 -3.42 -10.40 9.13
C LYS A 132 -3.70 -11.21 7.86
N MET A 133 -4.09 -10.55 6.77
CA MET A 133 -4.38 -11.20 5.48
C MET A 133 -3.13 -11.88 4.91
N HIS A 134 -1.96 -11.24 5.01
CA HIS A 134 -0.71 -11.81 4.54
C HIS A 134 -0.34 -13.08 5.32
N HIS A 135 -0.57 -13.10 6.64
CA HIS A 135 -0.37 -14.29 7.47
C HIS A 135 -1.32 -15.44 7.07
N GLU A 136 -2.62 -15.16 6.96
CA GLU A 136 -3.63 -16.15 6.54
C GLU A 136 -3.30 -16.72 5.15
N PHE A 137 -2.84 -15.88 4.23
CA PHE A 137 -2.47 -16.31 2.88
C PHE A 137 -1.25 -17.24 2.85
N ILE A 138 -0.21 -16.93 3.62
CA ILE A 138 0.97 -17.80 3.77
C ILE A 138 0.53 -19.17 4.31
N GLU A 139 -0.34 -19.18 5.32
CA GLU A 139 -0.85 -20.41 5.93
C GLU A 139 -1.68 -21.25 4.94
N GLN A 140 -2.58 -20.61 4.19
CA GLN A 140 -3.36 -21.29 3.15
C GLN A 140 -2.46 -21.86 2.05
N ARG A 141 -1.44 -21.11 1.62
CA ARG A 141 -0.48 -21.58 0.61
C ARG A 141 0.34 -22.77 1.12
N ALA A 142 0.73 -22.77 2.38
CA ALA A 142 1.41 -23.89 3.02
C ALA A 142 0.52 -25.14 3.06
N LYS A 143 -0.74 -24.99 3.49
CA LYS A 143 -1.75 -26.08 3.50
C LYS A 143 -1.99 -26.64 2.09
N MET A 144 -2.09 -25.78 1.08
CA MET A 144 -2.25 -26.19 -0.32
C MET A 144 -1.03 -26.98 -0.83
N LYS A 145 0.19 -26.54 -0.49
CA LYS A 145 1.43 -27.24 -0.85
C LYS A 145 1.47 -28.63 -0.20
N GLU A 146 1.13 -28.73 1.08
CA GLU A 146 1.08 -30.01 1.80
C GLU A 146 0.04 -30.97 1.19
N ARG A 147 -1.17 -30.49 0.88
CA ARG A 147 -2.21 -31.28 0.20
C ARG A 147 -1.72 -31.82 -1.14
N ARG A 148 -1.03 -30.98 -1.92
CA ARG A 148 -0.49 -31.37 -3.23
C ARG A 148 0.58 -32.45 -3.11
N GLU A 149 1.48 -32.34 -2.13
CA GLU A 149 2.50 -33.36 -1.88
C GLU A 149 1.90 -34.68 -1.37
N LYS A 150 0.90 -34.63 -0.47
CA LYS A 150 0.14 -35.83 -0.06
C LYS A 150 -0.55 -36.52 -1.24
N LEU A 151 -1.17 -35.76 -2.14
CA LEU A 151 -1.80 -36.29 -3.36
C LEU A 151 -0.78 -36.93 -4.30
N LYS A 152 0.35 -36.26 -4.57
CA LYS A 152 1.44 -36.84 -5.36
C LYS A 152 1.98 -38.14 -4.74
N GLY A 153 2.11 -38.18 -3.41
CA GLY A 153 2.52 -39.36 -2.67
C GLY A 153 1.56 -40.54 -2.88
N ARG A 154 0.24 -40.29 -2.78
CA ARG A 154 -0.80 -41.29 -3.09
C ARG A 154 -0.69 -41.80 -4.52
N PHE A 155 -0.65 -40.89 -5.51
CA PHE A 155 -0.53 -41.27 -6.92
C PHE A 155 0.75 -42.07 -7.24
N ARG A 156 1.88 -41.76 -6.60
CA ARG A 156 3.12 -42.56 -6.73
C ARG A 156 2.94 -43.97 -6.17
N LYS A 157 2.31 -44.08 -4.99
CA LYS A 157 2.04 -45.38 -4.34
C LYS A 157 1.09 -46.24 -5.17
N ASP A 158 0.05 -45.63 -5.73
CA ASP A 158 -0.92 -46.31 -6.59
C ASP A 158 -0.28 -46.78 -7.90
N ARG A 159 0.56 -45.94 -8.55
CA ARG A 159 1.35 -46.34 -9.71
C ARG A 159 2.29 -47.51 -9.41
N TYR A 160 2.97 -47.49 -8.27
CA TYR A 160 3.85 -48.58 -7.85
C TYR A 160 3.07 -49.88 -7.62
N ARG A 161 1.90 -49.81 -6.98
CA ARG A 161 1.01 -50.97 -6.80
C ARG A 161 0.56 -51.55 -8.15
N MET A 162 0.12 -50.71 -9.09
CA MET A 162 -0.25 -51.16 -10.44
C MET A 162 0.91 -51.86 -11.14
N LYS A 163 2.12 -51.27 -11.14
CA LYS A 163 3.30 -51.93 -11.73
C LYS A 163 3.57 -53.31 -11.13
N LYS A 164 3.45 -53.45 -9.81
CA LYS A 164 3.65 -54.72 -9.11
C LYS A 164 2.57 -55.76 -9.43
N VAL A 165 1.34 -55.33 -9.71
CA VAL A 165 0.25 -56.21 -10.16
C VAL A 165 0.52 -56.68 -11.59
N VAL A 166 0.87 -55.76 -12.49
CA VAL A 166 1.21 -56.07 -13.90
C VAL A 166 2.36 -57.09 -13.97
N GLN A 167 3.46 -56.87 -13.23
CA GLN A 167 4.57 -57.83 -13.18
C GLN A 167 4.16 -59.23 -12.70
N ARG A 168 3.24 -59.33 -11.73
CA ARG A 168 2.75 -60.64 -11.27
C ARG A 168 1.89 -61.34 -12.33
N ILE A 169 1.11 -60.58 -13.10
CA ILE A 169 0.31 -61.13 -14.19
C ILE A 169 1.25 -61.65 -15.29
N GLU A 170 2.25 -60.86 -15.69
CA GLU A 170 3.25 -61.24 -16.69
C GLU A 170 3.99 -62.53 -16.28
N GLN A 171 4.49 -62.59 -15.05
CA GLN A 171 5.14 -63.81 -14.52
C GLN A 171 4.20 -65.02 -14.49
N GLY A 172 2.92 -64.82 -14.14
CA GLY A 172 1.94 -65.89 -14.13
C GLY A 172 1.64 -66.42 -15.54
N ILE A 173 1.61 -65.55 -16.55
CA ILE A 173 1.44 -65.93 -17.96
C ILE A 173 2.64 -66.72 -18.45
N GLU A 174 3.87 -66.22 -18.26
CA GLU A 174 5.11 -66.91 -18.66
C GLU A 174 5.20 -68.31 -18.03
N GLN A 175 4.83 -68.43 -16.75
CA GLN A 175 4.87 -69.69 -16.04
C GLN A 175 3.83 -70.69 -16.56
N ALA A 176 2.63 -70.22 -16.92
CA ALA A 176 1.60 -71.03 -17.56
C ALA A 176 2.04 -71.51 -18.95
N GLU A 177 2.62 -70.64 -19.78
CA GLU A 177 3.16 -71.00 -21.10
C GLU A 177 4.28 -72.05 -21.00
N SER A 178 5.16 -71.94 -20.00
CA SER A 178 6.23 -72.91 -19.76
C SER A 178 5.70 -74.30 -19.37
N ASN A 179 4.57 -74.36 -18.66
CA ASN A 179 3.93 -75.61 -18.25
C ASN A 179 3.15 -76.28 -19.38
N PHE A 180 2.65 -75.51 -20.36
CA PHE A 180 1.99 -76.05 -21.56
C PHE A 180 2.96 -76.57 -22.62
N SER A 181 4.24 -76.16 -22.55
CA SER A 181 5.29 -76.57 -23.50
C SER A 181 6.07 -77.81 -23.04
N LYS A 182 5.69 -78.42 -21.92
CA LYS A 182 6.22 -79.69 -21.39
C LYS A 182 5.19 -80.79 -21.55
#